data_AF-A0A8T0QX29-F1
#
_entry.id   AF-A0A8T0QX29-F1
#
_cell.length_a   1.000
_cell.length_b   1.000
_cell.length_c   1.000
_cell.angle_alpha   90.00
_cell.angle_beta   90.00
_cell.angle_gamma   90.00
#
_symmetry.space_group_name_H-M   'P 1'
#
loop_
_entity.id
_entity.type
_entity.pdbx_description
1 polymer ?
#
loop_
_entity_poly.entity_id
_entity_poly.type
_entity_poly.pdbx_seq_one_letter_code
_entity_poly.pdbx_strand_id
1 'polypeptide(L)'
;MVLHAIMFPQQSKNENVVSSEISEVLSPGDFMKTIVRHGDGSYLPQKGVGVEVHLTATSSDGCQFFSTRQGENNPSSFVLGAEEEEEEEEEEEEEDNDSGGGADYDIKKEYNDDGDGNIGHEEEENEEEDEEEEEEEEEEEEEEEEEDTIDKGEIAALLHTAIGTMRIGERAVFTIAFSSPSDENGNSGTAASVDSVQYDIELLTVFQDLHGDGGVIMKLTSGGCDWSVSSWKVQPRESDCYVTVKYEARLTNGTLITKSDGIEFAVEDGHFCPAMSTAVLFLRERQKAKLTVEPKYAFGDEGRPAGKADDGEVPPDATIEVNLELLFISFVFGVGHDETTRVRTLRRGHGRECAGEDSLVQGIFSMQR
;
A
#
# COMPACT_ATOMS: atom_id res chain seq x y z
N MET A 1 36.04 -27.96 -42.62
CA MET A 1 37.05 -27.36 -41.73
C MET A 1 36.36 -27.06 -40.42
N VAL A 2 36.74 -27.83 -39.40
CA VAL A 2 36.36 -27.69 -37.99
C VAL A 2 37.30 -26.66 -37.37
N LEU A 3 36.80 -25.71 -36.58
CA LEU A 3 37.57 -25.05 -35.51
C LEU A 3 36.56 -24.51 -34.48
N HIS A 4 36.18 -25.34 -33.52
CA HIS A 4 36.69 -25.40 -32.14
C HIS A 4 36.15 -24.30 -31.23
N ALA A 5 35.13 -24.68 -30.47
CA ALA A 5 34.73 -24.04 -29.23
C ALA A 5 35.94 -23.97 -28.29
N ILE A 6 36.18 -22.79 -27.72
CA ILE A 6 37.06 -22.60 -26.58
C ILE A 6 36.14 -22.27 -25.41
N MET A 7 35.88 -23.31 -24.62
CA MET A 7 35.47 -23.17 -23.22
C MET A 7 36.64 -22.57 -22.43
N PHE A 8 36.35 -21.55 -21.63
CA PHE A 8 37.06 -21.20 -20.39
C PHE A 8 36.03 -20.56 -19.43
N PRO A 9 36.25 -20.66 -18.11
CA PRO A 9 35.47 -21.53 -17.24
C PRO A 9 34.33 -20.80 -16.51
N GLN A 10 33.31 -21.56 -16.10
CA GLN A 10 32.44 -21.16 -15.00
C GLN A 10 33.27 -21.02 -13.73
N GLN A 11 33.47 -19.78 -13.28
CA GLN A 11 33.74 -19.53 -11.88
C GLN A 11 32.41 -19.65 -11.12
N SER A 12 32.24 -20.78 -10.45
CA SER A 12 31.35 -20.88 -9.30
C SER A 12 31.90 -19.96 -8.21
N LYS A 13 31.46 -18.72 -8.21
CA LYS A 13 31.55 -17.86 -7.04
C LYS A 13 30.32 -18.18 -6.19
N ASN A 14 30.51 -19.09 -5.23
CA ASN A 14 29.81 -18.98 -3.96
C ASN A 14 30.28 -17.67 -3.32
N GLU A 15 29.69 -16.55 -3.74
CA GLU A 15 29.69 -15.34 -2.94
C GLU A 15 28.57 -15.56 -1.92
N ASN A 16 28.97 -15.84 -0.68
CA ASN A 16 28.15 -15.50 0.48
C ASN A 16 27.78 -14.03 0.31
N VAL A 17 26.58 -13.77 -0.19
CA VAL A 17 25.99 -12.44 -0.16
C VAL A 17 25.72 -12.17 1.32
N VAL A 18 26.67 -11.52 1.98
CA VAL A 18 26.39 -10.80 3.20
C VAL A 18 25.42 -9.71 2.76
N SER A 19 24.14 -9.88 3.09
CA SER A 19 23.14 -8.83 2.93
C SER A 19 23.66 -7.66 3.75
N SER A 20 24.18 -6.62 3.08
CA SER A 20 24.57 -5.40 3.76
C SER A 20 23.27 -4.74 4.20
N GLU A 21 22.93 -4.87 5.48
CA GLU A 21 21.83 -4.14 6.10
C GLU A 21 22.11 -2.64 5.91
N ILE A 22 21.26 -1.96 5.16
CA ILE A 22 21.30 -0.51 5.00
C ILE A 22 20.21 0.05 5.93
N SER A 23 20.63 0.84 6.91
CA SER A 23 19.76 1.56 7.82
C SER A 23 19.52 2.99 7.30
N GLU A 24 18.27 3.35 7.03
CA GLU A 24 17.86 4.72 6.69
C GLU A 24 17.02 5.32 7.82
N VAL A 25 17.29 6.59 8.17
CA VAL A 25 16.53 7.35 9.18
C VAL A 25 15.48 8.17 8.46
N LEU A 26 14.21 7.97 8.78
CA LEU A 26 13.09 8.55 8.03
C LEU A 26 12.58 9.88 8.61
N SER A 27 12.92 10.20 9.86
CA SER A 27 12.62 11.46 10.56
C SER A 27 13.66 11.74 11.66
N PRO A 28 13.82 12.99 12.14
CA PRO A 28 14.66 13.23 13.32
C PRO A 28 13.99 12.57 14.53
N GLY A 29 14.59 11.50 15.06
CA GLY A 29 14.07 10.75 16.21
C GLY A 29 13.36 9.46 15.78
N ASP A 30 13.96 8.33 16.15
CA ASP A 30 13.32 7.07 16.52
C ASP A 30 12.65 6.16 15.46
N PHE A 31 12.49 6.60 14.20
CA PHE A 31 12.03 5.69 13.13
C PHE A 31 13.15 5.26 12.18
N MET A 32 13.63 4.02 12.35
CA MET A 32 14.71 3.44 11.56
C MET A 32 14.21 2.35 10.63
N LYS A 33 14.58 2.43 9.35
CA LYS A 33 14.31 1.40 8.34
C LYS A 33 15.57 0.58 8.08
N THR A 34 15.50 -0.72 8.26
CA THR A 34 16.55 -1.68 7.87
C THR A 34 16.08 -2.55 6.72
N ILE A 35 16.71 -2.42 5.55
CA ILE A 35 16.34 -3.25 4.38
C ILE A 35 16.91 -4.66 4.55
N VAL A 36 16.02 -5.66 4.65
CA VAL A 36 16.37 -7.09 4.73
C VAL A 36 16.52 -7.67 3.32
N ARG A 37 15.64 -7.27 2.40
CA ARG A 37 15.65 -7.69 1.00
C ARG A 37 15.21 -6.54 0.11
N HIS A 38 16.01 -6.19 -0.89
CA HIS A 38 15.65 -5.18 -1.87
C HIS A 38 14.45 -5.60 -2.72
N GLY A 39 13.54 -4.66 -2.97
CA GLY A 39 12.47 -4.83 -3.95
C GLY A 39 12.93 -4.56 -5.38
N ASP A 40 12.01 -4.81 -6.32
CA ASP A 40 12.20 -4.64 -7.76
C ASP A 40 11.86 -3.20 -8.22
N GLY A 41 12.56 -2.76 -9.26
CA GLY A 41 12.32 -1.47 -9.91
C GLY A 41 12.58 -0.25 -9.04
N SER A 42 11.89 0.85 -9.36
CA SER A 42 12.01 2.12 -8.64
C SER A 42 10.67 2.74 -8.26
N TYR A 43 9.56 2.05 -8.53
CA TYR A 43 8.25 2.54 -8.18
C TYR A 43 8.09 2.53 -6.66
N LEU A 44 7.65 3.66 -6.11
CA LEU A 44 7.31 3.84 -4.71
C LEU A 44 5.80 4.12 -4.61
N PRO A 45 5.04 3.35 -3.81
CA PRO A 45 3.63 3.60 -3.58
C PRO A 45 3.36 5.05 -3.15
N GLN A 46 2.26 5.63 -3.59
CA GLN A 46 1.85 7.00 -3.25
C GLN A 46 0.55 6.97 -2.43
N LYS A 47 0.24 8.06 -1.72
CA LYS A 47 -1.06 8.19 -1.02
C LYS A 47 -2.23 7.93 -2.00
N GLY A 48 -3.22 7.16 -1.57
CA GLY A 48 -4.41 6.79 -2.34
C GLY A 48 -4.27 5.54 -3.21
N VAL A 49 -3.11 4.86 -3.22
CA VAL A 49 -2.99 3.54 -3.84
C VAL A 49 -3.20 2.44 -2.82
N GLY A 50 -3.78 1.33 -3.26
CA GLY A 50 -3.86 0.11 -2.47
C GLY A 50 -2.51 -0.60 -2.40
N VAL A 51 -2.21 -1.21 -1.27
CA VAL A 51 -1.03 -2.06 -1.08
C VAL A 51 -1.43 -3.39 -0.48
N GLU A 52 -0.67 -4.43 -0.79
CA GLU A 52 -0.79 -5.73 -0.14
C GLU A 52 0.54 -6.05 0.54
N VAL A 53 0.50 -6.29 1.85
CA VAL A 53 1.70 -6.50 2.65
C VAL A 53 1.57 -7.74 3.52
N HIS A 54 2.71 -8.39 3.77
CA HIS A 54 2.85 -9.17 4.99
C HIS A 54 3.51 -8.29 6.06
N LEU A 55 2.90 -8.27 7.24
CA LEU A 55 3.33 -7.55 8.43
C LEU A 55 3.49 -8.53 9.60
N THR A 56 4.55 -8.36 10.38
CA THR A 56 4.76 -8.96 11.69
C THR A 56 5.25 -7.87 12.65
N ALA A 57 4.63 -7.74 13.82
CA ALA A 57 5.03 -6.81 14.88
C ALA A 57 5.58 -7.57 16.09
N THR A 58 6.73 -7.12 16.58
CA THR A 58 7.48 -7.75 17.67
C THR A 58 7.98 -6.70 18.65
N SER A 59 7.79 -6.89 19.95
CA SER A 59 8.29 -6.02 21.03
C SER A 59 9.79 -6.22 21.31
N SER A 60 10.35 -5.35 22.17
CA SER A 60 11.77 -5.32 22.55
C SER A 60 12.25 -6.62 23.21
N ASP A 61 11.36 -7.32 23.91
CA ASP A 61 11.59 -8.63 24.53
C ASP A 61 11.55 -9.81 23.53
N GLY A 62 11.22 -9.54 22.26
CA GLY A 62 11.08 -10.53 21.20
C GLY A 62 9.71 -11.20 21.15
N CYS A 63 8.73 -10.77 21.95
CA CYS A 63 7.36 -11.27 21.88
C CYS A 63 6.69 -10.76 20.60
N GLN A 64 6.11 -11.67 19.83
CA GLN A 64 5.40 -11.34 18.60
C GLN A 64 3.90 -11.26 18.89
N PHE A 65 3.33 -10.05 18.87
CA PHE A 65 1.92 -9.84 19.23
C PHE A 65 1.01 -9.71 18.00
N PHE A 66 1.54 -9.50 16.80
CA PHE A 66 0.76 -9.48 15.56
C PHE A 66 1.53 -10.10 14.39
N SER A 67 0.89 -10.92 13.56
CA SER A 67 1.45 -11.32 12.26
C SER A 67 0.41 -11.85 11.28
N THR A 68 0.43 -11.26 10.08
CA THR A 68 -0.29 -11.75 8.88
C THR A 68 0.28 -13.05 8.30
N ARG A 69 1.48 -13.48 8.74
CA ARG A 69 2.13 -14.71 8.26
C ARG A 69 1.75 -15.92 9.09
N GLN A 70 1.19 -15.70 10.28
CA GLN A 70 0.70 -16.78 11.13
C GLN A 70 -0.68 -17.26 10.63
N GLY A 71 -1.03 -18.50 10.97
CA GLY A 71 -2.28 -19.12 10.54
C GLY A 71 -2.29 -19.42 9.03
N GLU A 72 -3.21 -18.78 8.30
CA GLU A 72 -3.45 -19.03 6.86
C GLU A 72 -2.44 -18.32 5.94
N ASN A 73 -1.52 -17.52 6.49
CA ASN A 73 -0.57 -16.70 5.74
C ASN A 73 -1.29 -15.77 4.75
N ASN A 74 -2.28 -15.03 5.26
CA ASN A 74 -3.10 -14.11 4.48
C ASN A 74 -2.53 -12.69 4.54
N PRO A 75 -2.11 -12.09 3.42
CA PRO A 75 -1.65 -10.71 3.39
C PRO A 75 -2.74 -9.72 3.82
N SER A 76 -2.33 -8.57 4.38
CA SER A 76 -3.23 -7.44 4.63
C SER A 76 -3.26 -6.51 3.42
N SER A 77 -4.44 -5.99 3.09
CA SER A 77 -4.67 -5.06 1.98
C SER A 77 -5.36 -3.79 2.46
N PHE A 78 -4.81 -2.63 2.16
CA PHE A 78 -5.36 -1.33 2.55
C PHE A 78 -4.89 -0.21 1.61
N VAL A 79 -5.54 0.96 1.68
CA VAL A 79 -5.19 2.13 0.88
C VAL A 79 -4.26 3.04 1.69
N LEU A 80 -3.09 3.36 1.12
CA LEU A 80 -2.12 4.20 1.82
C LEU A 80 -2.66 5.61 2.06
N GLY A 81 -2.63 6.02 3.32
CA GLY A 81 -3.09 7.32 3.78
C GLY A 81 -4.60 7.53 3.72
N ALA A 82 -5.40 6.46 3.59
CA ALA A 82 -6.76 6.51 4.09
C ALA A 82 -6.72 6.72 5.61
N GLU A 83 -7.62 7.54 6.13
CA GLU A 83 -7.87 7.66 7.57
C GLU A 83 -8.69 6.43 7.98
N GLU A 84 -8.32 5.76 9.07
CA GLU A 84 -9.16 4.71 9.64
C GLU A 84 -10.35 5.43 10.28
N GLU A 85 -11.56 5.21 9.75
CA GLU A 85 -12.78 5.55 10.48
C GLU A 85 -12.89 4.50 11.58
N GLU A 86 -12.73 4.91 12.84
CA GLU A 86 -13.00 4.05 13.99
C GLU A 86 -14.47 3.64 13.92
N GLU A 87 -14.73 2.38 13.58
CA GLU A 87 -16.03 1.77 13.85
C GLU A 87 -16.10 1.59 15.36
N GLU A 88 -16.76 2.52 16.05
CA GLU A 88 -17.17 2.35 17.45
C GLU A 88 -18.05 1.09 17.51
N GLU A 89 -17.51 -0.02 18.01
CA GLU A 89 -18.31 -1.18 18.42
C GLU A 89 -19.13 -0.73 19.63
N GLU A 90 -20.38 -0.31 19.42
CA GLU A 90 -21.35 -0.11 20.49
C GLU A 90 -21.55 -1.47 21.20
N GLU A 91 -20.89 -1.68 22.34
CA GLU A 91 -21.23 -2.75 23.26
C GLU A 91 -22.64 -2.47 23.82
N GLU A 92 -23.65 -3.19 23.32
CA GLU A 92 -24.99 -3.19 23.91
C GLU A 92 -24.90 -3.76 25.34
N GLU A 93 -24.89 -2.89 26.36
CA GLU A 93 -25.12 -3.30 27.74
C GLU A 93 -26.56 -3.86 27.87
N GLU A 94 -26.68 -5.17 28.06
CA GLU A 94 -27.95 -5.80 28.42
C GLU A 94 -28.35 -5.37 29.84
N GLU A 95 -29.26 -4.39 29.96
CA GLU A 95 -29.94 -4.09 31.22
C GLU A 95 -30.80 -5.30 31.65
N ASP A 96 -30.28 -6.05 32.63
CA ASP A 96 -30.98 -7.08 33.39
C ASP A 96 -32.22 -6.49 34.09
N ASN A 97 -33.37 -6.59 33.43
CA ASN A 97 -34.66 -6.31 34.03
C ASN A 97 -35.04 -7.44 35.00
N ASP A 98 -34.56 -7.35 36.25
CA ASP A 98 -35.00 -8.21 37.35
C ASP A 98 -36.47 -7.92 37.70
N SER A 99 -37.35 -8.79 37.20
CA SER A 99 -38.76 -8.83 37.57
C SER A 99 -38.95 -9.56 38.91
N GLY A 100 -38.57 -8.87 39.98
CA GLY A 100 -38.81 -9.28 41.37
C GLY A 100 -40.28 -9.20 41.76
N GLY A 101 -41.03 -10.29 41.54
CA GLY A 101 -42.34 -10.51 42.16
C GLY A 101 -42.21 -10.72 43.67
N GLY A 102 -42.86 -9.87 44.48
CA GLY A 102 -42.86 -9.98 45.93
C GLY A 102 -44.18 -9.49 46.53
N ALA A 103 -44.79 -10.34 47.37
CA ALA A 103 -46.16 -10.24 47.87
C ALA A 103 -46.34 -9.28 49.07
N ASP A 104 -47.50 -8.62 49.07
CA ASP A 104 -48.46 -8.49 50.17
C ASP A 104 -47.95 -8.54 51.63
N TYR A 105 -47.96 -7.38 52.34
CA TYR A 105 -48.43 -7.27 53.73
C TYR A 105 -48.87 -5.83 54.08
N ASP A 106 -50.16 -5.71 54.45
CA ASP A 106 -50.81 -4.63 55.19
C ASP A 106 -50.13 -4.35 56.55
N ILE A 107 -49.75 -3.09 56.86
CA ILE A 107 -49.88 -2.49 58.22
C ILE A 107 -50.10 -0.97 58.12
N LYS A 108 -51.23 -0.49 58.65
CA LYS A 108 -51.48 0.91 59.06
C LYS A 108 -50.89 1.18 60.45
N LYS A 109 -50.32 2.37 60.67
CA LYS A 109 -50.39 3.19 61.91
C LYS A 109 -49.65 4.52 61.69
N GLU A 110 -50.37 5.65 61.70
CA GLU A 110 -50.63 6.58 62.83
C GLU A 110 -49.50 7.60 63.07
N TYR A 111 -49.89 8.88 62.95
CA TYR A 111 -49.14 10.08 63.34
C TYR A 111 -48.97 10.19 64.87
N ASN A 112 -47.83 10.73 65.31
CA ASN A 112 -47.57 11.68 66.42
C ASN A 112 -46.11 12.15 66.22
N ASP A 113 -45.78 13.41 66.00
CA ASP A 113 -45.68 14.56 66.92
C ASP A 113 -44.76 14.35 68.15
N ASP A 114 -44.00 15.42 68.45
CA ASP A 114 -43.08 15.69 69.55
C ASP A 114 -41.58 15.30 69.44
N GLY A 115 -40.72 16.34 69.45
CA GLY A 115 -39.63 16.41 70.45
C GLY A 115 -38.17 16.28 69.97
N ASP A 116 -37.55 17.44 69.72
CA ASP A 116 -36.31 17.96 70.35
C ASP A 116 -35.20 16.97 70.79
N GLY A 117 -33.95 17.16 70.30
CA GLY A 117 -32.79 16.56 70.96
C GLY A 117 -31.53 16.31 70.12
N ASN A 118 -30.69 17.33 70.02
CA ASN A 118 -29.32 17.37 69.53
C ASN A 118 -28.33 16.35 70.18
N ILE A 119 -27.72 15.46 69.39
CA ILE A 119 -26.41 14.77 69.56
C ILE A 119 -26.01 14.33 68.13
N GLY A 120 -24.90 14.69 67.48
CA GLY A 120 -23.60 15.15 67.93
C GLY A 120 -22.56 14.15 67.43
N HIS A 121 -21.86 14.49 66.34
CA HIS A 121 -20.54 13.99 65.87
C HIS A 121 -20.28 12.49 66.02
N GLU A 122 -20.36 11.73 64.91
CA GLU A 122 -19.58 10.50 64.66
C GLU A 122 -19.90 9.85 63.27
N GLU A 123 -20.63 10.52 62.37
CA GLU A 123 -20.94 9.97 61.03
C GLU A 123 -20.26 10.75 59.87
N GLU A 124 -19.65 11.91 60.13
CA GLU A 124 -18.98 12.71 59.09
C GLU A 124 -17.52 12.31 58.84
N GLU A 125 -16.88 11.53 59.72
CA GLU A 125 -15.47 11.10 59.52
C GLU A 125 -15.33 9.80 58.70
N ASN A 126 -16.41 9.03 58.48
CA ASN A 126 -16.36 7.82 57.64
C ASN A 126 -16.78 8.08 56.18
N GLU A 127 -17.69 9.03 55.93
CA GLU A 127 -18.07 9.41 54.55
C GLU A 127 -16.92 10.17 53.85
N GLU A 128 -16.15 10.98 54.60
CA GLU A 128 -14.96 11.66 54.05
C GLU A 128 -13.80 10.69 53.75
N GLU A 129 -13.61 9.60 54.53
CA GLU A 129 -12.58 8.59 54.23
C GLU A 129 -12.95 7.70 53.02
N ASP A 130 -14.24 7.38 52.83
CA ASP A 130 -14.71 6.60 51.67
C ASP A 130 -14.69 7.43 50.36
N GLU A 131 -14.98 8.74 50.41
CA GLU A 131 -14.89 9.66 49.25
C GLU A 131 -13.43 9.93 48.83
N GLU A 132 -12.48 10.02 49.79
CA GLU A 132 -11.05 10.17 49.47
C GLU A 132 -10.43 8.89 48.86
N GLU A 133 -10.88 7.68 49.26
CA GLU A 133 -10.44 6.43 48.61
C GLU A 133 -11.01 6.27 47.19
N GLU A 134 -12.25 6.70 46.92
CA GLU A 134 -12.82 6.70 45.56
C GLU A 134 -12.16 7.75 44.65
N GLU A 135 -11.84 8.95 45.15
CA GLU A 135 -11.09 9.97 44.41
C GLU A 135 -9.63 9.54 44.13
N GLU A 136 -8.96 8.85 45.06
CA GLU A 136 -7.62 8.29 44.83
C GLU A 136 -7.64 7.10 43.84
N GLU A 137 -8.67 6.25 43.84
CA GLU A 137 -8.84 5.19 42.84
C GLU A 137 -9.19 5.77 41.45
N GLU A 138 -10.02 6.81 41.35
CA GLU A 138 -10.30 7.53 40.09
C GLU A 138 -9.06 8.29 39.59
N GLU A 139 -8.26 8.92 40.46
CA GLU A 139 -7.00 9.56 40.08
C GLU A 139 -5.91 8.53 39.70
N GLU A 140 -5.86 7.35 40.32
CA GLU A 140 -4.96 6.25 39.89
C GLU A 140 -5.40 5.63 38.55
N GLU A 141 -6.72 5.51 38.28
CA GLU A 141 -7.23 5.09 36.96
C GLU A 141 -7.00 6.17 35.88
N GLU A 142 -7.14 7.46 36.18
CA GLU A 142 -6.80 8.55 35.25
C GLU A 142 -5.27 8.69 35.04
N GLU A 143 -4.44 8.44 36.05
CA GLU A 143 -2.98 8.39 35.91
C GLU A 143 -2.48 7.12 35.20
N GLU A 144 -3.19 5.98 35.29
CA GLU A 144 -2.94 4.80 34.45
C GLU A 144 -3.31 5.05 32.97
N GLU A 145 -4.27 5.93 32.67
CA GLU A 145 -4.61 6.33 31.29
C GLU A 145 -3.63 7.36 30.68
N GLU A 146 -2.85 8.09 31.49
CA GLU A 146 -1.74 8.95 31.03
C GLU A 146 -0.41 8.18 30.82
N GLU A 147 -0.43 6.84 30.77
CA GLU A 147 0.77 6.03 30.47
C GLU A 147 1.16 6.09 28.98
N ASP A 148 1.75 7.20 28.52
CA ASP A 148 2.63 7.33 27.34
C ASP A 148 2.22 6.49 26.10
N THR A 149 0.91 6.32 25.87
CA THR A 149 0.40 5.49 24.77
C THR A 149 0.50 6.33 23.51
N ILE A 150 1.50 6.03 22.68
CA ILE A 150 1.52 6.59 21.33
C ILE A 150 0.21 6.20 20.67
N ASP A 151 -0.56 7.22 20.30
CA ASP A 151 -1.85 7.10 19.64
C ASP A 151 -1.74 6.07 18.50
N LYS A 152 -2.64 5.08 18.51
CA LYS A 152 -2.73 4.03 17.48
C LYS A 152 -2.75 4.67 16.08
N GLY A 153 -3.38 5.84 15.94
CA GLY A 153 -3.41 6.65 14.73
C GLY A 153 -2.03 7.14 14.28
N GLU A 154 -1.16 7.55 15.20
CA GLU A 154 0.22 7.97 14.89
C GLU A 154 1.06 6.80 14.37
N ILE A 155 0.95 5.62 15.00
CA ILE A 155 1.64 4.40 14.54
C ILE A 155 1.16 4.00 13.14
N ALA A 156 -0.16 4.03 12.90
CA ALA A 156 -0.72 3.73 11.58
C ALA A 156 -0.21 4.70 10.51
N ALA A 157 -0.17 6.00 10.80
CA ALA A 157 0.37 7.02 9.90
C ALA A 157 1.87 6.83 9.61
N LEU A 158 2.66 6.46 10.61
CA LEU A 158 4.07 6.12 10.45
C LEU A 158 4.25 4.90 9.56
N LEU A 159 3.48 3.84 9.76
CA LEU A 159 3.51 2.63 8.92
C LEU A 159 3.10 2.92 7.48
N HIS A 160 2.10 3.77 7.24
CA HIS A 160 1.73 4.23 5.90
C HIS A 160 2.89 4.96 5.22
N THR A 161 3.56 5.86 5.94
CA THR A 161 4.74 6.57 5.45
C THR A 161 5.89 5.61 5.15
N ALA A 162 6.12 4.64 6.03
CA ALA A 162 7.13 3.60 5.93
C ALA A 162 6.96 2.78 4.64
N ILE A 163 5.75 2.27 4.40
CA ILE A 163 5.41 1.46 3.24
C ILE A 163 5.53 2.26 1.94
N GLY A 164 5.22 3.57 1.98
CA GLY A 164 5.46 4.49 0.87
C GLY A 164 6.94 4.58 0.43
N THR A 165 7.88 4.19 1.28
CA THR A 165 9.32 4.13 0.94
C THR A 165 9.77 2.77 0.37
N MET A 166 8.89 1.77 0.35
CA MET A 166 9.23 0.41 -0.06
C MET A 166 9.00 0.19 -1.56
N ARG A 167 9.80 -0.69 -2.14
CA ARG A 167 9.59 -1.21 -3.50
C ARG A 167 8.84 -2.53 -3.47
N ILE A 168 8.15 -2.87 -4.56
CA ILE A 168 7.46 -4.16 -4.68
C ILE A 168 8.48 -5.31 -4.50
N GLY A 169 8.17 -6.26 -3.63
CA GLY A 169 9.03 -7.37 -3.23
C GLY A 169 10.07 -7.02 -2.16
N GLU A 170 10.15 -5.77 -1.71
CA GLU A 170 11.03 -5.35 -0.62
C GLU A 170 10.55 -5.95 0.70
N ARG A 171 11.49 -6.42 1.52
CA ARG A 171 11.25 -6.74 2.93
C ARG A 171 12.16 -5.87 3.77
N ALA A 172 11.58 -5.14 4.71
CA ALA A 172 12.30 -4.22 5.59
C ALA A 172 11.76 -4.33 7.01
N VAL A 173 12.65 -4.16 7.98
CA VAL A 173 12.29 -4.05 9.39
C VAL A 173 12.31 -2.58 9.77
N PHE A 174 11.21 -2.09 10.30
CA PHE A 174 11.08 -0.73 10.83
C PHE A 174 11.08 -0.81 12.35
N THR A 175 12.00 -0.10 12.99
CA THR A 175 12.09 -0.03 14.45
C THR A 175 11.59 1.34 14.89
N ILE A 176 10.58 1.34 15.76
CA ILE A 176 10.16 2.51 16.52
C ILE A 176 10.75 2.36 17.92
N ALA A 177 11.55 3.33 18.35
CA ALA A 177 12.07 3.38 19.71
C ALA A 177 11.22 4.34 20.56
N PHE A 178 10.95 3.93 21.79
CA PHE A 178 10.25 4.70 22.81
C PHE A 178 11.26 5.01 23.91
N SER A 179 11.46 6.30 24.19
CA SER A 179 12.28 6.70 25.33
C SER A 179 11.36 6.96 26.51
N SER A 180 11.53 6.20 27.59
CA SER A 180 10.90 6.58 28.86
C SER A 180 11.43 7.96 29.30
N PRO A 181 10.59 8.83 29.90
CA PRO A 181 11.05 10.08 30.46
C PRO A 181 12.18 9.81 31.45
N SER A 182 13.26 10.59 31.35
CA SER A 182 14.38 10.48 32.27
C SER A 182 13.97 11.10 33.60
N ASP A 183 13.98 10.32 34.67
CA ASP A 183 13.64 10.78 36.02
C ASP A 183 14.37 12.10 36.32
N GLU A 184 13.63 13.13 36.75
CA GLU A 184 14.12 14.49 37.00
C GLU A 184 15.27 14.56 38.03
N ASN A 185 15.56 13.46 38.72
CA ASN A 185 16.60 13.34 39.73
C ASN A 185 18.01 13.02 39.21
N GLY A 186 18.22 12.92 37.89
CA GLY A 186 19.57 12.93 37.30
C GLY A 186 20.52 11.84 37.82
N ASN A 187 19.99 10.70 38.28
CA ASN A 187 20.80 9.60 38.77
C ASN A 187 21.24 8.70 37.60
N SER A 188 22.27 9.16 36.89
CA SER A 188 22.93 8.40 35.82
C SER A 188 23.63 7.16 36.40
N GLY A 189 22.93 6.02 36.37
CA GLY A 189 23.47 4.72 36.79
C GLY A 189 22.81 3.50 36.13
N THR A 190 21.57 3.63 35.67
CA THR A 190 20.85 2.61 34.89
C THR A 190 20.75 3.10 33.45
N ALA A 191 21.19 2.27 32.49
CA ALA A 191 20.95 2.57 31.09
C ALA A 191 19.42 2.65 30.90
N ALA A 192 18.91 3.77 30.37
CA ALA A 192 17.50 3.89 30.01
C ALA A 192 17.10 2.65 29.20
N SER A 193 16.09 1.92 29.67
CA SER A 193 15.50 0.83 28.89
C SER A 193 14.78 1.50 27.73
N VAL A 194 15.35 1.38 26.53
CA VAL A 194 14.66 1.86 25.32
C VAL A 194 13.74 0.74 24.90
N ASP A 195 12.45 0.88 25.19
CA ASP A 195 11.46 -0.01 24.63
C ASP A 195 11.31 0.28 23.14
N SER A 196 11.09 -0.76 22.37
CA SER A 196 10.99 -0.61 20.92
C SER A 196 10.09 -1.68 20.35
N VAL A 197 9.42 -1.32 19.27
CA VAL A 197 8.65 -2.26 18.46
C VAL A 197 9.27 -2.34 17.09
N GLN A 198 9.44 -3.57 16.62
CA GLN A 198 9.92 -3.90 15.29
C GLN A 198 8.77 -4.38 14.42
N TYR A 199 8.60 -3.72 13.28
CA TYR A 199 7.66 -4.10 12.23
C TYR A 199 8.43 -4.69 11.05
N ASP A 200 8.35 -6.00 10.88
CA ASP A 200 8.88 -6.72 9.72
C ASP A 200 7.83 -6.74 8.61
N ILE A 201 8.06 -5.92 7.58
CA ILE A 201 7.11 -5.67 6.49
C ILE A 201 7.68 -6.19 5.18
N GLU A 202 6.87 -6.92 4.43
CA GLU A 202 7.13 -7.27 3.03
C GLU A 202 6.03 -6.70 2.15
N LEU A 203 6.41 -5.79 1.23
CA LEU A 203 5.48 -5.24 0.25
C LEU A 203 5.32 -6.23 -0.89
N LEU A 204 4.16 -6.87 -1.01
CA LEU A 204 3.90 -7.90 -2.02
C LEU A 204 3.50 -7.30 -3.36
N THR A 205 2.63 -6.29 -3.33
CA THR A 205 2.12 -5.64 -4.53
C THR A 205 1.52 -4.28 -4.21
N VAL A 206 1.21 -3.54 -5.27
CA VAL A 206 0.46 -2.29 -5.25
C VAL A 206 -0.71 -2.45 -6.20
N PHE A 207 -1.90 -2.05 -5.80
CA PHE A 207 -3.09 -2.11 -6.64
C PHE A 207 -3.82 -0.77 -6.70
N GLN A 208 -4.55 -0.55 -7.78
CA GLN A 208 -5.33 0.65 -8.00
C GLN A 208 -6.62 0.32 -8.73
N ASP A 209 -7.72 0.91 -8.26
CA ASP A 209 -8.95 1.00 -9.04
C ASP A 209 -8.85 2.19 -9.99
N LEU A 210 -8.79 1.93 -11.29
CA LEU A 210 -8.55 2.97 -12.30
C LEU A 210 -9.74 3.90 -12.50
N HIS A 211 -10.94 3.51 -12.07
CA HIS A 211 -12.17 4.30 -12.24
C HIS A 211 -12.88 4.63 -10.93
N GLY A 212 -12.46 4.03 -9.82
CA GLY A 212 -13.11 4.19 -8.51
C GLY A 212 -14.46 3.48 -8.41
N ASP A 213 -14.81 2.63 -9.38
CA ASP A 213 -16.08 1.88 -9.45
C ASP A 213 -15.90 0.35 -9.35
N GLY A 214 -14.69 -0.11 -9.02
CA GLY A 214 -14.30 -1.51 -8.97
C GLY A 214 -14.16 -2.18 -10.34
N GLY A 215 -14.45 -1.48 -11.44
CA GLY A 215 -14.57 -2.11 -12.75
C GLY A 215 -13.25 -2.42 -13.43
N VAL A 216 -12.16 -1.73 -13.06
CA VAL A 216 -10.81 -2.06 -13.53
C VAL A 216 -9.83 -1.98 -12.37
N ILE A 217 -9.47 -3.14 -11.82
CA ILE A 217 -8.44 -3.25 -10.80
C ILE A 217 -7.11 -3.60 -11.46
N MET A 218 -6.11 -2.73 -11.30
CA MET A 218 -4.75 -2.94 -11.77
C MET A 218 -3.85 -3.31 -10.58
N LYS A 219 -3.28 -4.52 -10.58
CA LYS A 219 -2.31 -5.01 -9.58
C LYS A 219 -0.91 -5.09 -10.18
N LEU A 220 0.03 -4.29 -9.68
CA LEU A 220 1.41 -4.24 -10.16
C LEU A 220 2.21 -5.48 -9.72
N THR A 221 2.79 -6.20 -10.68
CA THR A 221 3.58 -7.41 -10.40
C THR A 221 5.08 -7.20 -10.56
N SER A 222 5.52 -5.99 -10.93
CA SER A 222 6.92 -5.56 -11.01
C SER A 222 7.00 -4.05 -10.85
N GLY A 223 8.11 -3.56 -10.28
CA GLY A 223 8.35 -2.12 -10.04
C GLY A 223 8.75 -1.32 -11.30
N GLY A 224 8.99 -1.97 -12.44
CA GLY A 224 9.38 -1.31 -13.69
C GLY A 224 10.77 -0.68 -13.65
N CYS A 225 11.11 0.17 -14.63
CA CYS A 225 12.40 0.87 -14.66
C CYS A 225 12.37 2.25 -13.95
N ASP A 226 13.57 2.80 -13.76
CA ASP A 226 13.88 4.01 -12.98
C ASP A 226 13.30 5.33 -13.54
N TRP A 227 12.83 5.33 -14.78
CA TRP A 227 12.38 6.54 -15.44
C TRP A 227 10.84 6.68 -15.39
N SER A 228 10.39 7.82 -14.89
CA SER A 228 8.97 8.21 -14.93
C SER A 228 8.72 9.15 -16.11
N VAL A 229 7.57 9.00 -16.76
CA VAL A 229 7.04 9.95 -17.77
C VAL A 229 6.91 11.36 -17.18
N SER A 230 6.84 11.49 -15.84
CA SER A 230 6.82 12.78 -15.13
C SER A 230 8.09 13.64 -15.23
N SER A 231 9.16 13.17 -15.88
CA SER A 231 10.35 14.01 -16.16
C SER A 231 10.27 14.84 -17.45
N TRP A 232 9.17 14.76 -18.21
CA TRP A 232 9.03 15.51 -19.47
C TRP A 232 8.47 16.91 -19.26
N LYS A 233 9.13 17.90 -19.89
CA LYS A 233 8.78 19.33 -19.84
C LYS A 233 7.43 19.67 -20.51
N VAL A 234 6.91 18.74 -21.30
CA VAL A 234 5.60 18.83 -21.97
C VAL A 234 4.88 17.52 -21.71
N GLN A 235 3.68 17.60 -21.15
CA GLN A 235 2.85 16.44 -20.89
C GLN A 235 2.18 16.02 -22.22
N PRO A 236 2.48 14.82 -22.74
CA PRO A 236 1.88 14.37 -23.99
C PRO A 236 0.37 14.16 -23.82
N ARG A 237 -0.40 14.46 -24.86
CA ARG A 237 -1.83 14.13 -24.93
C ARG A 237 -1.99 12.64 -25.26
N GLU A 238 -3.12 12.05 -24.87
CA GLU A 238 -3.43 10.65 -25.21
C GLU A 238 -3.37 10.39 -26.73
N SER A 239 -3.86 11.33 -27.54
CA SER A 239 -3.79 11.31 -29.01
C SER A 239 -2.37 11.37 -29.60
N ASP A 240 -1.38 11.73 -28.78
CA ASP A 240 0.02 11.77 -29.18
C ASP A 240 0.78 10.53 -28.69
N CYS A 241 0.13 9.61 -27.97
CA CYS A 241 0.77 8.49 -27.31
C CYS A 241 0.67 7.17 -28.11
N TYR A 242 1.81 6.53 -28.32
CA TYR A 242 1.92 5.19 -28.88
C TYR A 242 2.64 4.30 -27.87
N VAL A 243 2.07 3.13 -27.63
CA VAL A 243 2.62 2.15 -26.71
C VAL A 243 2.90 0.85 -27.43
N THR A 244 3.99 0.19 -27.04
CA THR A 244 4.27 -1.19 -27.40
C THR A 244 4.11 -2.03 -26.15
N VAL A 245 3.23 -3.03 -26.20
CA VAL A 245 2.92 -3.88 -25.05
C VAL A 245 3.09 -5.35 -25.38
N LYS A 246 3.43 -6.12 -24.35
CA LYS A 246 3.26 -7.56 -24.31
C LYS A 246 2.09 -7.86 -23.39
N TYR A 247 1.19 -8.75 -23.79
CA TYR A 247 0.05 -9.08 -22.95
C TYR A 247 -0.45 -10.51 -23.18
N GLU A 248 -1.14 -11.03 -22.17
CA GLU A 248 -1.85 -12.30 -22.19
C GLU A 248 -3.19 -12.13 -21.47
N ALA A 249 -4.28 -12.29 -22.21
CA ALA A 249 -5.64 -12.13 -21.70
C ALA A 249 -6.33 -13.48 -21.52
N ARG A 250 -6.99 -13.68 -20.39
CA ARG A 250 -7.67 -14.91 -20.01
C ARG A 250 -9.04 -14.63 -19.40
N LEU A 251 -9.96 -15.59 -19.50
CA LEU A 251 -11.14 -15.63 -18.66
C LEU A 251 -10.75 -16.00 -17.22
N THR A 252 -11.61 -15.68 -16.25
CA THR A 252 -11.40 -16.01 -14.82
C THR A 252 -11.22 -17.52 -14.56
N ASN A 253 -11.78 -18.37 -15.43
CA ASN A 253 -11.56 -19.83 -15.39
C ASN A 253 -10.19 -20.28 -15.95
N GLY A 254 -9.32 -19.34 -16.35
CA GLY A 254 -7.99 -19.59 -16.89
C GLY A 254 -7.92 -19.80 -18.41
N THR A 255 -9.05 -19.83 -19.13
CA THR A 255 -9.07 -20.00 -20.58
C THR A 255 -8.38 -18.84 -21.29
N LEU A 256 -7.43 -19.13 -22.18
CA LEU A 256 -6.74 -18.12 -22.97
C LEU A 256 -7.69 -17.49 -24.00
N ILE A 257 -7.79 -16.16 -23.98
CA ILE A 257 -8.53 -15.37 -24.98
C ILE A 257 -7.56 -14.98 -26.09
N THR A 258 -6.48 -14.28 -25.76
CA THR A 258 -5.49 -13.84 -26.76
C THR A 258 -4.18 -13.48 -26.08
N LYS A 259 -3.11 -13.35 -26.86
CA LYS A 259 -1.81 -12.89 -26.37
C LYS A 259 -1.00 -12.23 -27.47
N SER A 260 -0.08 -11.36 -27.08
CA SER A 260 0.91 -10.75 -27.95
C SER A 260 2.22 -10.55 -27.22
N ASP A 261 3.35 -10.76 -27.90
CA ASP A 261 4.69 -10.54 -27.36
C ASP A 261 5.27 -9.14 -27.69
N GLY A 262 4.50 -8.27 -28.33
CA GLY A 262 4.98 -6.93 -28.71
C GLY A 262 4.13 -6.28 -29.79
N ILE A 263 2.91 -5.88 -29.44
CA ILE A 263 2.03 -5.11 -30.33
C ILE A 263 2.14 -3.63 -30.03
N GLU A 264 2.25 -2.82 -31.09
CA GLU A 264 2.20 -1.37 -31.01
C GLU A 264 0.80 -0.88 -31.37
N PHE A 265 0.27 0.08 -30.62
CA PHE A 265 -0.98 0.77 -30.93
C PHE A 265 -0.95 2.23 -30.42
N ALA A 266 -1.77 3.08 -31.02
CA ALA A 266 -2.03 4.42 -30.51
C ALA A 266 -3.02 4.33 -29.35
N VAL A 267 -2.75 5.00 -28.22
CA VAL A 267 -3.60 4.88 -27.02
C VAL A 267 -5.05 5.31 -27.32
N GLU A 268 -5.22 6.35 -28.15
CA GLU A 268 -6.53 6.86 -28.58
C GLU A 268 -7.35 5.85 -29.40
N ASP A 269 -6.69 5.01 -30.20
CA ASP A 269 -7.36 4.05 -31.08
C ASP A 269 -7.84 2.81 -30.30
N GLY A 270 -7.28 2.57 -29.11
CA GLY A 270 -7.55 1.37 -28.36
C GLY A 270 -6.80 0.15 -28.88
N HIS A 271 -6.70 -0.87 -28.02
CA HIS A 271 -6.39 -2.23 -28.49
C HIS A 271 -7.03 -3.25 -27.56
N PHE A 272 -7.49 -4.36 -28.12
CA PHE A 272 -8.15 -5.47 -27.42
C PHE A 272 -9.43 -5.13 -26.65
N CYS A 273 -9.37 -4.34 -25.58
CA CYS A 273 -10.51 -3.87 -24.79
C CYS A 273 -10.27 -2.46 -24.21
N PRO A 274 -11.32 -1.70 -23.86
CA PRO A 274 -11.19 -0.33 -23.34
C PRO A 274 -10.23 -0.20 -22.15
N ALA A 275 -10.29 -1.14 -21.19
CA ALA A 275 -9.45 -1.11 -19.99
C ALA A 275 -7.95 -1.07 -20.29
N MET A 276 -7.50 -1.67 -21.39
CA MET A 276 -6.07 -1.75 -21.70
C MET A 276 -5.50 -0.38 -22.07
N SER A 277 -6.24 0.47 -22.78
CA SER A 277 -5.81 1.85 -23.08
C SER A 277 -5.72 2.72 -21.85
N THR A 278 -6.66 2.56 -20.91
CA THR A 278 -6.60 3.28 -19.63
C THR A 278 -5.40 2.81 -18.80
N ALA A 279 -5.19 1.49 -18.70
CA ALA A 279 -4.16 0.92 -17.84
C ALA A 279 -2.73 1.27 -18.26
N VAL A 280 -2.41 1.27 -19.57
CA VAL A 280 -1.04 1.56 -20.05
C VAL A 280 -0.53 2.95 -19.65
N LEU A 281 -1.43 3.90 -19.36
CA LEU A 281 -1.08 5.26 -18.94
C LEU A 281 -0.58 5.33 -17.49
N PHE A 282 -0.90 4.33 -16.67
CA PHE A 282 -0.43 4.24 -15.28
C PHE A 282 0.86 3.43 -15.13
N LEU A 283 1.31 2.77 -16.21
CA LEU A 283 2.49 1.94 -16.21
C LEU A 283 3.75 2.72 -16.59
N ARG A 284 4.87 2.31 -15.99
CA ARG A 284 6.22 2.69 -16.42
C ARG A 284 6.75 1.68 -17.44
N GLU A 285 7.73 2.10 -18.23
CA GLU A 285 8.38 1.18 -19.17
C GLU A 285 8.95 -0.02 -18.41
N ARG A 286 8.77 -1.23 -18.97
CA ARG A 286 9.05 -2.56 -18.41
C ARG A 286 8.25 -2.94 -17.17
N GLN A 287 7.30 -2.12 -16.75
CA GLN A 287 6.42 -2.46 -15.65
C GLN A 287 5.41 -3.51 -16.09
N LYS A 288 5.07 -4.41 -15.16
CA LYS A 288 4.10 -5.48 -15.35
C LYS A 288 2.95 -5.30 -14.39
N ALA A 289 1.75 -5.58 -14.87
CA ALA A 289 0.54 -5.56 -14.08
C ALA A 289 -0.41 -6.68 -14.49
N LYS A 290 -1.22 -7.13 -13.53
CA LYS A 290 -2.40 -7.94 -13.77
C LYS A 290 -3.61 -7.04 -13.66
N LEU A 291 -4.42 -6.97 -14.72
CA LEU A 291 -5.69 -6.28 -14.74
C LEU A 291 -6.81 -7.29 -14.46
N THR A 292 -7.71 -6.97 -13.55
CA THR A 292 -9.04 -7.61 -13.44
C THR A 292 -10.05 -6.63 -14.00
N VAL A 293 -10.75 -7.03 -15.07
CA VAL A 293 -11.56 -6.13 -15.89
C VAL A 293 -13.00 -6.63 -15.93
N GLU A 294 -13.89 -5.88 -15.31
CA GLU A 294 -15.33 -6.14 -15.34
C GLU A 294 -15.92 -5.92 -16.74
N PRO A 295 -17.08 -6.53 -17.06
CA PRO A 295 -17.62 -6.57 -18.41
C PRO A 295 -17.77 -5.19 -19.07
N LYS A 296 -18.20 -4.18 -18.30
CA LYS A 296 -18.35 -2.77 -18.73
C LYS A 296 -17.09 -2.19 -19.38
N TYR A 297 -15.91 -2.62 -18.92
CA TYR A 297 -14.61 -2.16 -19.41
C TYR A 297 -13.89 -3.20 -20.29
N ALA A 298 -14.52 -4.36 -20.50
CA ALA A 298 -14.08 -5.44 -21.37
C ALA A 298 -14.93 -5.50 -22.66
N PHE A 299 -15.91 -6.42 -22.71
CA PHE A 299 -16.73 -6.71 -23.89
C PHE A 299 -18.24 -6.62 -23.66
N GLY A 300 -18.67 -6.17 -22.47
CA GLY A 300 -20.06 -5.95 -22.13
C GLY A 300 -20.97 -7.18 -22.23
N ASP A 301 -22.25 -6.90 -22.45
CA ASP A 301 -23.33 -7.87 -22.61
C ASP A 301 -23.31 -8.59 -23.97
N GLU A 302 -22.59 -8.06 -24.96
CA GLU A 302 -22.41 -8.73 -26.25
C GLU A 302 -21.30 -9.79 -26.22
N GLY A 303 -20.30 -9.63 -25.36
CA GLY A 303 -19.10 -10.45 -25.37
C GLY A 303 -18.28 -10.28 -26.65
N ARG A 304 -17.48 -11.28 -26.99
CA ARG A 304 -16.67 -11.33 -28.22
C ARG A 304 -16.71 -12.73 -28.81
N PRO A 305 -17.20 -12.92 -30.05
CA PRO A 305 -17.17 -14.22 -30.70
C PRO A 305 -15.73 -14.67 -30.98
N ALA A 306 -15.50 -15.99 -31.01
CA ALA A 306 -14.21 -16.56 -31.40
C ALA A 306 -13.75 -16.03 -32.77
N GLY A 307 -12.49 -15.58 -32.85
CA GLY A 307 -11.90 -15.05 -34.07
C GLY A 307 -11.43 -16.13 -35.04
N LYS A 308 -11.03 -15.72 -36.26
CA LYS A 308 -10.45 -16.64 -37.28
C LYS A 308 -8.93 -16.86 -37.11
N ALA A 309 -8.30 -16.22 -36.14
CA ALA A 309 -6.85 -16.20 -35.96
C ALA A 309 -6.50 -16.25 -34.47
N ASP A 310 -6.52 -17.46 -33.89
CA ASP A 310 -6.10 -17.81 -32.52
C ASP A 310 -6.74 -17.05 -31.34
N ASP A 311 -7.61 -16.08 -31.61
CA ASP A 311 -8.40 -15.37 -30.60
C ASP A 311 -9.60 -16.22 -30.13
N GLY A 312 -9.63 -16.50 -28.83
CA GLY A 312 -10.70 -17.19 -28.12
C GLY A 312 -11.96 -16.33 -27.95
N GLU A 313 -13.05 -17.02 -27.67
CA GLU A 313 -14.35 -16.43 -27.36
C GLU A 313 -14.34 -15.77 -25.97
N VAL A 314 -15.06 -14.65 -25.85
CA VAL A 314 -15.40 -14.04 -24.57
C VAL A 314 -16.92 -14.06 -24.45
N PRO A 315 -17.49 -14.76 -23.45
CA PRO A 315 -18.93 -14.76 -23.24
C PRO A 315 -19.47 -13.36 -22.92
N PRO A 316 -20.77 -13.11 -23.16
CA PRO A 316 -21.51 -12.00 -22.55
C PRO A 316 -21.24 -11.87 -21.05
N ASP A 317 -21.12 -10.63 -20.57
CA ASP A 317 -20.95 -10.30 -19.15
C ASP A 317 -19.76 -10.99 -18.47
N ALA A 318 -18.72 -11.33 -19.23
CA ALA A 318 -17.53 -11.98 -18.69
C ALA A 318 -16.50 -10.99 -18.14
N THR A 319 -16.12 -11.15 -16.87
CA THR A 319 -14.89 -10.58 -16.30
C THR A 319 -13.67 -11.27 -16.91
N ILE A 320 -12.66 -10.50 -17.28
CA ILE A 320 -11.40 -11.01 -17.85
C ILE A 320 -10.20 -10.59 -17.02
N GLU A 321 -9.13 -11.36 -17.12
CA GLU A 321 -7.83 -11.05 -16.53
C GLU A 321 -6.82 -10.77 -17.65
N VAL A 322 -6.05 -9.69 -17.54
CA VAL A 322 -5.02 -9.33 -18.51
C VAL A 322 -3.68 -9.16 -17.81
N ASN A 323 -2.72 -10.05 -18.07
CA ASN A 323 -1.33 -9.83 -17.72
C ASN A 323 -0.72 -8.90 -18.76
N LEU A 324 -0.32 -7.70 -18.37
CA LEU A 324 0.13 -6.62 -19.23
C LEU A 324 1.56 -6.20 -18.87
N GLU A 325 2.42 -6.04 -19.86
CA GLU A 325 3.77 -5.50 -19.74
C GLU A 325 3.92 -4.33 -20.73
N LEU A 326 4.24 -3.13 -20.23
CA LEU A 326 4.53 -1.98 -21.07
C LEU A 326 5.98 -2.07 -21.55
N LEU A 327 6.22 -2.41 -22.81
CA LEU A 327 7.59 -2.59 -23.32
C LEU A 327 8.24 -1.26 -23.71
N PHE A 328 7.48 -0.36 -24.31
CA PHE A 328 7.98 0.94 -24.77
C PHE A 328 6.83 1.93 -24.91
N ILE A 329 7.10 3.19 -24.61
CA ILE A 329 6.16 4.30 -24.83
C ILE A 329 6.86 5.38 -25.67
N SER A 330 6.14 5.90 -26.65
CA SER A 330 6.62 6.96 -27.55
C SER A 330 5.54 7.99 -27.77
N PHE A 331 5.98 9.21 -28.10
CA PHE A 331 5.09 10.34 -28.32
C PHE A 331 5.34 10.97 -29.67
N VAL A 332 4.27 11.44 -30.30
CA VAL A 332 4.32 12.28 -31.49
C VAL A 332 4.37 13.74 -31.03
N PHE A 333 5.37 14.49 -31.49
CA PHE A 333 5.51 15.91 -31.19
C PHE A 333 5.68 16.73 -32.46
N GLY A 334 5.12 17.95 -32.45
CA GLY A 334 5.34 18.94 -33.50
C GLY A 334 6.76 19.51 -33.41
N VAL A 335 7.39 19.71 -34.57
CA VAL A 335 8.72 20.31 -34.69
C VAL A 335 8.64 21.48 -35.66
N GLY A 336 9.39 22.54 -35.34
CA GLY A 336 9.39 23.80 -36.09
C GLY A 336 8.37 24.80 -35.55
N HIS A 337 8.42 26.03 -36.04
CA HIS A 337 7.58 27.13 -35.56
C HIS A 337 6.08 26.95 -35.89
N ASP A 338 5.76 26.17 -36.92
CA ASP A 338 4.37 25.92 -37.36
C ASP A 338 3.82 24.56 -36.90
N GLU A 339 4.63 23.75 -36.21
CA GLU A 339 4.30 22.40 -35.72
C GLU A 339 3.78 21.43 -36.79
N THR A 340 3.94 21.75 -38.08
CA THR A 340 3.42 20.95 -39.19
C THR A 340 4.18 19.65 -39.39
N THR A 341 5.47 19.65 -39.03
CA THR A 341 6.30 18.44 -39.05
C THR A 341 6.11 17.69 -37.75
N ARG A 342 5.55 16.49 -37.81
CA ARG A 342 5.38 15.62 -36.65
C ARG A 342 6.48 14.56 -36.61
N VAL A 343 7.14 14.42 -35.46
CA VAL A 343 8.20 13.44 -35.24
C VAL A 343 7.77 12.50 -34.12
N ARG A 344 8.05 11.21 -34.29
CA ARG A 344 7.87 10.18 -33.26
C ARG A 344 9.19 9.47 -33.00
N THR A 345 9.55 9.34 -31.73
CA THR A 345 10.72 8.54 -31.33
C THR A 345 10.38 7.07 -31.37
N LEU A 346 10.87 6.34 -32.37
CA LEU A 346 10.63 4.90 -32.48
C LEU A 346 11.52 4.07 -31.55
N ARG A 347 12.70 4.60 -31.22
CA ARG A 347 13.68 3.96 -30.33
C ARG A 347 14.45 5.04 -29.60
N ARG A 348 14.63 4.85 -28.30
CA ARG A 348 15.45 5.76 -27.50
C ARG A 348 16.94 5.57 -27.83
N GLY A 349 17.63 6.65 -28.13
CA GLY A 349 19.08 6.66 -28.28
C GLY A 349 19.79 6.53 -26.92
N HIS A 350 21.08 6.22 -26.96
CA HIS A 350 21.90 6.20 -25.74
C HIS A 350 22.29 7.63 -25.35
N GLY A 351 22.09 7.99 -24.08
CA GLY A 351 22.49 9.29 -23.53
C GLY A 351 21.37 10.35 -23.54
N ARG A 352 21.71 11.54 -23.05
CA ARG A 352 20.81 12.71 -22.95
C ARG A 352 21.18 13.84 -23.91
N GLU A 353 22.29 13.69 -24.63
CA GLU A 353 22.81 14.72 -25.54
C GLU A 353 21.99 14.76 -26.83
N CYS A 354 21.63 15.96 -27.25
CA CYS A 354 21.02 16.22 -28.55
C CYS A 354 22.03 16.99 -29.41
N ALA A 355 22.01 16.76 -30.73
CA ALA A 355 22.81 17.56 -31.65
C ALA A 355 22.42 19.04 -31.54
N GLY A 356 23.42 19.91 -31.33
CA GLY A 356 23.23 21.36 -31.28
C GLY A 356 23.20 21.99 -32.67
N GLU A 357 22.94 23.29 -32.72
CA GLU A 357 23.07 24.10 -33.94
C GLU A 357 24.46 23.88 -34.57
N ASP A 358 24.53 23.77 -35.89
CA ASP A 358 25.74 23.48 -36.68
C ASP A 358 26.43 22.12 -36.45
N SER A 359 25.81 21.19 -35.73
CA SER A 359 26.36 19.84 -35.57
C SER A 359 26.36 19.05 -36.88
N LEU A 360 27.46 18.35 -37.17
CA LEU A 360 27.50 17.36 -38.25
C LEU A 360 26.79 16.09 -37.81
N VAL A 361 25.67 15.76 -38.45
CA VAL A 361 24.86 14.57 -38.14
C VAL A 361 24.95 13.55 -39.28
N GLN A 362 25.18 12.29 -38.94
CA GLN A 362 25.09 11.16 -39.86
C GLN A 362 23.89 10.29 -39.48
N GLY A 363 23.01 10.00 -40.43
CA GLY A 363 21.80 9.22 -40.19
C GLY A 363 21.34 8.45 -41.43
N ILE A 364 20.47 7.47 -41.20
CA ILE A 364 19.80 6.71 -42.26
C ILE A 364 18.37 7.24 -42.38
N PHE A 365 17.98 7.64 -43.59
CA PHE A 365 16.63 8.12 -43.86
C PHE A 365 15.96 7.19 -44.86
N SER A 366 14.76 6.72 -44.52
CA SER A 366 13.90 5.97 -45.42
C SER A 366 12.59 6.73 -45.57
N MET A 367 12.19 7.00 -46.81
CA MET A 367 10.90 7.62 -47.11
C MET A 367 9.94 6.56 -47.62
N GLN A 368 8.78 6.44 -46.99
CA GLN A 368 7.66 5.65 -47.50
C GLN A 368 6.67 6.62 -48.16
N ARG A 369 6.05 6.19 -49.27
CA ARG A 369 5.14 6.99 -50.09
C ARG A 369 3.73 6.48 -50.00
#